data_AF-A0A351BE19-F1
#
_entry.id   AF-A0A351BE19-F1
#
_cell.length_a   1.000
_cell.length_b   1.000
_cell.length_c   1.000
_cell.angle_alpha   90.00
_cell.angle_beta   90.00
_cell.angle_gamma   90.00
#
_symmetry.space_group_name_H-M   'P 1'
#
loop_
_entity.id
_entity.type
_entity.pdbx_description
1 polymer ?
#
loop_
_entity_poly.entity_id
_entity_poly.type
_entity_poly.pdbx_seq_one_letter_code
_entity_poly.pdbx_strand_id
1 'polypeptide(L)'
;MRHEHAARVLAQRSKRLWIAVVQQAIDDAMGRASFAPGPPEEIESIQREALRWIFLDRVPLANSFHSICDLLDIDPDRARERLRLHPAIRRGLARARRRRSG
;
A
#
# COMPACT_ATOMS: atom_id res chain seq x y z
N MET A 1 30.79 11.36 14.46
CA MET A 1 29.94 10.98 15.62
C MET A 1 28.58 11.68 15.73
N ARG A 2 28.44 13.00 16.00
CA ARG A 2 27.09 13.62 16.17
C ARG A 2 26.23 13.62 14.90
N HIS A 3 26.84 13.90 13.74
CA HIS A 3 26.14 13.93 12.45
C HIS A 3 25.67 12.53 12.00
N GLU A 4 26.43 11.47 12.29
CA GLU A 4 26.06 10.09 11.97
C GLU A 4 24.88 9.62 12.83
N HIS A 5 24.83 10.03 14.11
CA HIS A 5 23.70 9.73 14.98
C HIS A 5 22.42 10.43 14.49
N ALA A 6 22.51 11.72 14.14
CA ALA A 6 21.38 12.47 13.58
C ALA A 6 20.87 11.85 12.26
N ALA A 7 21.79 11.46 11.37
CA ALA A 7 21.45 10.79 10.12
C ALA A 7 20.73 9.44 10.35
N ARG A 8 21.20 8.63 11.30
CA ARG A 8 20.56 7.36 11.67
C ARG A 8 19.15 7.59 12.24
N VAL A 9 18.96 8.59 13.10
CA VAL A 9 17.63 8.91 13.66
C VAL A 9 16.66 9.36 12.57
N LEU A 10 17.11 10.21 11.63
CA LEU A 10 16.30 10.63 10.50
C LEU A 10 15.90 9.44 9.62
N ALA A 11 16.86 8.58 9.25
CA ALA A 11 16.60 7.37 8.48
C ALA A 11 15.58 6.45 9.15
N GLN A 12 15.67 6.27 10.47
CA GLN A 12 14.71 5.46 11.23
C GLN A 12 13.31 6.08 11.25
N ARG A 13 13.19 7.40 11.39
CA ARG A 13 11.89 8.09 11.32
C ARG A 13 11.28 7.97 9.94
N SER A 14 12.06 8.16 8.88
CA SER A 14 11.63 7.94 7.50
C SER A 14 11.18 6.50 7.26
N LYS A 15 11.91 5.50 7.77
CA LYS A 15 11.51 4.09 7.68
C LYS A 15 10.15 3.84 8.34
N ARG A 16 9.93 4.39 9.55
CA ARG A 16 8.63 4.26 10.26
C ARG A 16 7.49 4.91 9.49
N LEU A 17 7.73 6.05 8.86
CA LEU A 17 6.73 6.71 8.02
C LEU A 17 6.34 5.82 6.84
N TRP A 18 7.32 5.21 6.17
CA TRP A 18 7.04 4.30 5.06
C TRP A 18 6.29 3.04 5.49
N ILE A 19 6.60 2.49 6.66
CA ILE A 19 5.81 1.41 7.25
C ILE A 19 4.35 1.85 7.47
N ALA A 20 4.12 3.04 8.01
CA ALA A 20 2.78 3.55 8.23
C ALA A 20 2.01 3.76 6.91
N VAL A 21 2.67 4.27 5.87
CA VAL A 21 2.07 4.41 4.52
C VAL A 21 1.66 3.05 3.95
N VAL A 22 2.53 2.04 4.04
CA VAL A 22 2.21 0.68 3.56
C VAL A 22 1.06 0.07 4.37
N GLN A 23 1.05 0.25 5.69
CA GLN A 23 -0.01 -0.25 6.55
C GLN A 23 -1.36 0.38 6.17
N GLN A 24 -1.41 1.71 6.01
CA GLN A 24 -2.61 2.43 5.59
C GLN A 24 -3.11 1.93 4.22
N ALA A 25 -2.22 1.78 3.24
CA ALA A 25 -2.58 1.26 1.93
C ALA A 25 -3.16 -0.17 1.99
N ILE A 26 -2.66 -1.02 2.90
CA ILE A 26 -3.21 -2.36 3.12
C ILE A 26 -4.63 -2.26 3.73
N ASP A 27 -4.84 -1.40 4.70
CA ASP A 27 -6.15 -1.17 5.31
C ASP A 27 -7.17 -0.62 4.31
N ASP A 28 -6.75 0.33 3.48
CA ASP A 28 -7.54 0.88 2.37
C ASP A 28 -7.87 -0.20 1.33
N ALA A 29 -6.90 -1.03 0.95
CA ALA A 29 -7.12 -2.15 0.03
C ALA A 29 -8.10 -3.20 0.60
N MET A 30 -8.15 -3.38 1.92
CA MET A 30 -9.15 -4.21 2.59
C MET A 30 -10.53 -3.56 2.64
N GLY A 31 -10.66 -2.28 2.27
CA GLY A 31 -11.89 -1.50 2.39
C GLY A 31 -12.17 -1.10 3.84
N ARG A 32 -11.13 -1.00 4.68
CA ARG A 32 -11.20 -0.60 6.08
C ARG A 32 -10.74 0.84 6.28
N ALA A 33 -10.90 1.70 5.26
CA ALA A 33 -10.47 3.11 5.30
C ALA A 33 -10.97 3.75 6.60
N SER A 34 -10.09 3.82 7.60
CA SER A 34 -10.47 4.04 9.00
C SER A 34 -10.79 5.52 9.27
N PHE A 35 -10.53 6.37 8.29
CA PHE A 35 -10.61 7.83 8.37
C PHE A 35 -11.49 8.48 7.29
N ALA A 36 -12.24 7.70 6.49
CA ALA A 36 -13.17 8.28 5.53
C ALA A 36 -14.60 8.27 6.10
N PRO A 37 -15.07 9.34 6.77
CA PRO A 37 -16.50 9.60 6.93
C PRO A 37 -17.03 10.06 5.56
N GLY A 38 -17.04 9.14 4.60
CA GLY A 38 -17.38 9.40 3.21
C GLY A 38 -18.52 8.50 2.74
N PRO A 39 -19.25 8.90 1.69
CA PRO A 39 -20.21 8.02 1.04
C PRO A 39 -19.52 6.72 0.58
N PRO A 40 -20.27 5.61 0.43
CA PRO A 40 -19.71 4.32 0.01
C PRO A 40 -18.86 4.39 -1.27
N GLU A 41 -19.18 5.30 -2.17
CA GLU A 41 -18.44 5.54 -3.43
C GLU A 41 -17.02 6.04 -3.20
N GLU A 42 -16.80 6.87 -2.17
CA GLU A 42 -15.49 7.39 -1.81
C GLU A 42 -14.62 6.28 -1.21
N ILE A 43 -15.19 5.47 -0.32
CA ILE A 43 -14.53 4.29 0.26
C ILE A 43 -14.14 3.30 -0.85
N GLU A 44 -15.02 3.08 -1.83
CA GLU A 44 -14.70 2.25 -3.00
C GLU A 44 -13.60 2.85 -3.88
N SER A 45 -13.56 4.17 -4.03
CA SER A 45 -12.51 4.86 -4.78
C SER A 45 -11.15 4.67 -4.11
N ILE A 46 -11.06 4.94 -2.80
CA ILE A 46 -9.86 4.75 -1.99
C ILE A 46 -9.39 3.30 -2.05
N GLN A 47 -10.31 2.33 -1.86
CA GLN A 47 -9.97 0.91 -1.97
C GLN A 47 -9.37 0.57 -3.33
N ARG A 48 -9.94 1.09 -4.42
CA ARG A 48 -9.49 0.83 -5.78
C ARG A 48 -8.11 1.43 -6.05
N GLU A 49 -7.85 2.65 -5.58
CA GLU A 49 -6.54 3.30 -5.71
C GLU A 49 -5.47 2.53 -4.95
N ALA A 50 -5.75 2.10 -3.72
CA ALA A 50 -4.85 1.27 -2.93
C ALA A 50 -4.55 -0.08 -3.62
N LEU A 51 -5.58 -0.75 -4.14
CA LEU A 51 -5.40 -2.00 -4.91
C LEU A 51 -4.58 -1.78 -6.17
N ARG A 52 -4.76 -0.65 -6.87
CA ARG A 52 -3.96 -0.30 -8.05
C ARG A 52 -2.50 -0.08 -7.66
N TRP A 53 -2.25 0.70 -6.63
CA TRP A 53 -0.92 1.01 -6.15
C TRP A 53 -0.15 -0.26 -5.72
N ILE A 54 -0.79 -1.15 -4.96
CA ILE A 54 -0.15 -2.40 -4.49
C ILE A 54 0.08 -3.41 -5.64
N PHE A 55 -0.92 -3.63 -6.49
CA PHE A 55 -0.92 -4.78 -7.41
C PHE A 55 -0.62 -4.45 -8.88
N LEU A 56 -0.83 -3.21 -9.31
CA LEU A 56 -0.66 -2.80 -10.70
C LEU A 56 0.57 -1.91 -10.90
N ASP A 57 1.05 -1.22 -9.86
CA ASP A 57 2.29 -0.47 -9.94
C ASP A 57 3.50 -1.42 -9.87
N ARG A 58 4.10 -1.67 -11.03
CA ARG A 58 5.28 -2.55 -11.20
C ARG A 58 6.51 -1.80 -11.69
N VAL A 59 6.37 -0.51 -11.98
CA VAL A 59 7.49 0.32 -12.44
C VAL A 59 8.18 0.87 -11.19
N PRO A 60 9.52 0.81 -11.09
CA PRO A 60 10.27 1.28 -9.92
C PRO A 60 10.34 2.82 -9.89
N LEU A 61 9.18 3.49 -9.81
CA LEU A 61 9.09 4.90 -9.50
C LEU A 61 9.34 5.10 -8.00
N ALA A 62 9.91 6.25 -7.61
CA ALA A 62 10.35 6.50 -6.24
C ALA A 62 9.30 6.19 -5.13
N ASN A 63 8.01 6.41 -5.43
CA ASN A 63 6.89 6.16 -4.51
C ASN A 63 6.02 4.97 -4.93
N SER A 64 6.53 4.11 -5.81
CA SER A 64 5.85 2.86 -6.17
C SER A 64 5.86 1.90 -4.99
N PHE A 65 4.87 1.00 -4.95
CA PHE A 65 4.87 -0.08 -3.96
C PHE A 65 6.16 -0.90 -4.00
N HIS A 66 6.71 -1.11 -5.20
CA HIS A 66 7.97 -1.83 -5.39
C HIS A 66 9.14 -1.12 -4.70
N SER A 67 9.36 0.16 -5.00
CA SER A 67 10.47 0.93 -4.42
C SER A 67 10.35 1.11 -2.91
N ILE A 68 9.13 1.22 -2.37
CA ILE A 68 8.93 1.28 -0.92
C ILE A 68 9.21 -0.08 -0.28
N CYS A 69 8.79 -1.18 -0.90
CA CYS A 69 9.13 -2.53 -0.43
C CYS A 69 10.66 -2.74 -0.38
N ASP A 70 11.38 -2.34 -1.43
CA ASP A 70 12.85 -2.42 -1.46
C ASP A 70 13.49 -1.60 -0.32
N LEU A 71 13.02 -0.37 -0.10
CA LEU A 71 13.47 0.49 1.00
C LEU A 71 13.22 -0.13 2.38
N LEU A 72 12.16 -0.92 2.51
CA LEU A 72 11.77 -1.59 3.74
C LEU A 72 12.41 -2.97 3.92
N ASP A 73 13.18 -3.44 2.93
CA ASP A 73 13.75 -4.80 2.87
C ASP A 73 12.64 -5.89 2.87
N ILE A 74 11.62 -5.66 2.04
CA ILE A 74 10.47 -6.54 1.85
C ILE A 74 10.43 -6.96 0.39
N ASP A 75 10.33 -8.25 0.10
CA ASP A 75 10.06 -8.74 -1.25
C ASP A 75 8.63 -8.32 -1.68
N PRO A 76 8.50 -7.44 -2.70
CA PRO A 76 7.21 -6.91 -3.11
C PRO A 76 6.29 -7.98 -3.73
N ASP A 77 6.84 -8.99 -4.40
CA ASP A 77 6.04 -10.05 -5.01
C ASP A 77 5.53 -11.03 -3.96
N ARG A 78 6.39 -11.43 -3.02
CA ARG A 78 5.97 -12.21 -1.86
C ARG A 78 4.94 -11.47 -1.00
N ALA A 79 5.08 -10.15 -0.84
CA ALA A 79 4.09 -9.33 -0.16
C ALA A 79 2.74 -9.37 -0.89
N ARG A 80 2.71 -9.20 -2.22
CA ARG A 80 1.49 -9.29 -3.03
C ARG A 80 0.84 -10.66 -2.94
N GLU A 81 1.62 -11.74 -2.98
CA GLU A 81 1.10 -13.11 -2.80
C GLU A 81 0.40 -13.28 -1.46
N ARG A 82 1.04 -12.85 -0.37
CA ARG A 82 0.44 -12.90 0.97
C ARG A 82 -0.83 -12.06 1.06
N LEU A 83 -0.83 -10.85 0.49
CA LEU A 83 -2.00 -9.98 0.46
C LEU A 83 -3.16 -10.58 -0.36
N ARG A 84 -2.86 -11.31 -1.45
CA ARG A 84 -3.88 -12.04 -2.23
C ARG A 84 -4.55 -13.17 -1.46
N LEU A 85 -3.97 -13.67 -0.36
CA LEU A 85 -4.63 -14.66 0.48
C LEU A 85 -5.74 -14.04 1.34
N HIS A 86 -5.69 -12.72 1.57
CA HIS A 86 -6.67 -12.05 2.42
C HIS A 86 -8.05 -11.94 1.72
N PRO A 87 -9.14 -12.45 2.31
CA PRO A 87 -10.46 -12.49 1.66
C PRO A 87 -11.00 -11.11 1.24
N ALA A 88 -10.76 -10.07 2.03
CA ALA A 88 -11.22 -8.71 1.69
C ALA A 88 -10.52 -8.16 0.44
N ILE A 89 -9.21 -8.41 0.31
CA ILE A 89 -8.41 -7.99 -0.85
C ILE A 89 -8.84 -8.77 -2.09
N ARG A 90 -9.06 -10.10 -1.98
CA ARG A 90 -9.59 -10.92 -3.07
C ARG A 90 -10.90 -10.39 -3.62
N ARG A 91 -11.85 -10.03 -2.73
CA ARG A 91 -13.13 -9.42 -3.12
C ARG A 91 -12.92 -8.08 -3.82
N GLY A 92 -12.07 -7.22 -3.26
CA GLY A 92 -11.72 -5.93 -3.86
C GLY A 92 -11.15 -6.08 -5.29
N LEU A 93 -10.18 -6.98 -5.47
CA LEU A 93 -9.60 -7.28 -6.79
C LEU A 93 -10.64 -7.81 -7.79
N ALA A 94 -11.53 -8.70 -7.36
CA ALA A 94 -12.60 -9.22 -8.20
C ALA A 94 -13.56 -8.11 -8.66
N ARG A 95 -13.94 -7.20 -7.76
CA ARG A 95 -14.78 -6.03 -8.08
C ARG A 95 -14.09 -5.09 -9.07
N ALA A 96 -12.82 -4.77 -8.84
CA ALA A 96 -12.03 -3.90 -9.72
C ALA A 96 -11.83 -4.48 -11.13
N ARG A 97 -11.89 -5.82 -11.30
CA ARG A 97 -11.87 -6.48 -12.62
C ARG A 97 -13.19 -6.34 -13.36
N ARG A 98 -14.33 -6.57 -12.69
CA ARG A 98 -15.66 -6.49 -13.33
C ARG A 98 -15.96 -5.10 -13.90
N ARG A 99 -15.54 -4.04 -13.22
CA ARG A 99 -15.70 -2.65 -13.69
C ARG A 99 -14.89 -2.26 -14.93
N ARG A 100 -13.92 -3.07 -15.36
CA ARG A 100 -13.15 -2.82 -16.60
C ARG A 100 -13.77 -3.50 -17.83
N SER A 101 -14.80 -4.30 -17.65
CA SER A 101 -15.39 -5.14 -18.71
C SER A 101 -16.84 -4.75 -19.06
N GLY A 102 -17.34 -3.66 -18.48
CA GLY A 102 -18.60 -3.00 -18.85
C GLY A 102 -18.32 -1.55 -19.12
#